data_AF-A0ABD0P7U2-F1
#
_entry.id   AF-A0ABD0P7U2-F1
#
_cell.length_a   1.000
_cell.length_b   1.000
_cell.length_c   1.000
_cell.angle_alpha   90.00
_cell.angle_beta   90.00
_cell.angle_gamma   90.00
#
_symmetry.space_group_name_H-M   'P 1'
#
loop_
_entity.id
_entity.type
_entity.pdbx_description
1 polymer ?
#
loop_
_entity_poly.entity_id
_entity_poly.type
_entity_poly.pdbx_seq_one_letter_code
_entity_poly.pdbx_strand_id
1 'polypeptide(L)' 'VKREGKEEIKEGDFDIDFTRVFCPFATHNFTYTPEDFQKLADLSTYNILNNKDVILNTLNKALKRNMERIPAAK' A
#
# COMPACT_ATOMS: atom_id res chain seq x y z
N VAL A 1 11.63 -0.38 -8.72
CA VAL A 1 11.95 -0.54 -10.16
C VAL A 1 11.19 0.54 -10.91
N LYS A 2 11.84 1.24 -11.84
CA LYS A 2 11.18 2.26 -12.65
C LYS A 2 10.42 1.58 -13.79
N ARG A 3 9.21 2.06 -14.12
CA ARG A 3 8.45 1.62 -15.29
C ARG A 3 9.10 2.17 -16.56
N GLU A 4 9.24 1.36 -17.59
CA GLU A 4 9.91 1.72 -18.85
C GLU A 4 9.00 1.51 -20.08
N GLY A 5 8.07 0.55 -20.01
CA GLY A 5 7.13 0.26 -21.08
C GLY A 5 5.96 1.25 -21.16
N LYS A 6 5.45 1.51 -22.38
CA LYS A 6 4.25 2.36 -22.58
C LYS A 6 3.03 1.79 -21.84
N GLU A 7 2.81 0.48 -21.95
CA GLU A 7 1.70 -0.18 -21.25
C GLU A 7 1.90 -0.14 -19.74
N GLU A 8 3.12 -0.38 -19.25
CA GLU A 8 3.41 -0.26 -17.82
C GLU A 8 3.12 1.15 -17.30
N ILE A 9 3.52 2.20 -18.02
CA ILE A 9 3.25 3.58 -17.63
C ILE A 9 1.74 3.82 -17.59
N LYS A 10 1.00 3.37 -18.61
CA LYS A 10 -0.46 3.49 -18.68
C LYS A 10 -1.17 2.75 -17.55
N GLU A 11 -0.71 1.57 -17.17
CA GLU A 11 -1.24 0.81 -16.03
C GLU A 11 -1.06 1.54 -14.69
N GLY A 12 0.00 2.33 -14.56
CA GLY A 12 0.26 3.16 -13.38
C GLY A 12 -0.39 4.55 -13.43
N ASP A 13 -0.98 4.93 -14.57
CA ASP A 13 -1.57 6.25 -14.80
C ASP A 13 -3.08 6.22 -14.52
N PHE A 14 -3.43 6.20 -13.23
CA PHE A 14 -4.81 6.29 -12.77
C PHE A 14 -4.90 7.04 -11.45
N ASP A 15 -6.07 7.61 -11.19
CA ASP A 15 -6.37 8.36 -9.98
C ASP A 15 -7.40 7.62 -9.12
N ILE A 16 -7.28 7.77 -7.80
CA ILE A 16 -8.21 7.21 -6.83
C ILE A 16 -8.92 8.37 -6.14
N ASP A 17 -10.12 8.66 -6.62
CA ASP A 17 -11.00 9.66 -6.01
C ASP A 17 -12.31 9.00 -5.54
N PHE A 18 -12.33 8.66 -4.25
CA PHE A 18 -13.48 8.01 -3.60
C PHE A 18 -14.73 8.89 -3.57
N THR A 19 -14.62 10.19 -3.84
CA THR A 19 -15.72 11.15 -3.78
C THR A 19 -16.44 11.30 -5.13
N ARG A 20 -15.82 10.89 -6.24
CA ARG A 20 -16.40 10.99 -7.58
C ARG A 20 -17.33 9.82 -7.86
N VAL A 21 -18.56 10.14 -8.24
CA VAL A 21 -19.63 9.16 -8.54
C VAL A 21 -19.24 8.18 -9.64
N PHE A 22 -18.44 8.59 -10.63
CA PHE A 22 -18.00 7.74 -11.73
C PHE A 22 -16.61 7.12 -11.54
N CYS A 23 -15.98 7.29 -10.37
CA CYS A 23 -14.73 6.61 -10.10
C CYS A 23 -14.98 5.10 -9.92
N PRO A 24 -14.24 4.23 -10.63
CA PRO A 24 -14.34 2.77 -10.43
C PRO A 24 -14.10 2.36 -8.98
N PHE A 25 -13.37 3.17 -8.21
CA PHE A 25 -12.97 2.90 -6.83
C PHE A 25 -13.87 3.58 -5.79
N ALA A 26 -14.98 4.21 -6.18
CA ALA A 26 -15.90 4.88 -5.26
C ALA A 26 -16.45 3.91 -4.20
N THR A 27 -16.70 4.39 -2.97
CA THR A 27 -17.13 3.56 -1.84
C THR A 27 -18.42 2.76 -2.09
N HIS A 28 -19.29 3.22 -2.99
CA HIS A 28 -20.54 2.56 -3.32
C HIS A 28 -20.43 1.61 -4.54
N ASN A 29 -19.27 1.54 -5.20
CA ASN A 29 -19.05 0.59 -6.28
C ASN A 29 -18.53 -0.74 -5.72
N PHE A 30 -19.34 -1.79 -5.84
CA PHE A 30 -19.01 -3.13 -5.37
C PHE A 30 -18.63 -4.10 -6.48
N THR A 31 -18.55 -3.63 -7.73
CA THR A 31 -18.23 -4.46 -8.88
C THR A 31 -17.07 -3.85 -9.65
N TYR A 32 -15.94 -4.55 -9.67
CA TYR A 32 -14.74 -4.13 -10.39
C TYR A 32 -14.57 -4.94 -11.66
N THR A 33 -14.05 -4.29 -12.70
CA THR A 33 -13.44 -5.01 -13.81
C THR A 33 -12.18 -5.72 -13.28
N PRO A 34 -11.72 -6.82 -13.93
CA PRO A 34 -10.47 -7.45 -13.55
C PRO A 34 -9.28 -6.48 -13.54
N GLU A 35 -9.26 -5.53 -14.48
CA GLU A 35 -8.21 -4.51 -14.58
C GLU A 35 -8.23 -3.54 -13.39
N ASP A 36 -9.41 -3.01 -13.02
CA ASP A 36 -9.53 -2.09 -11.88
C ASP A 36 -9.22 -2.77 -10.55
N PHE A 37 -9.61 -4.04 -10.40
CA PHE A 37 -9.23 -4.85 -9.24
C PHE A 37 -7.71 -5.01 -9.17
N GLN A 38 -7.07 -5.38 -10.28
CA GLN A 38 -5.63 -5.59 -10.36
C GLN A 38 -4.85 -4.30 -10.04
N LYS A 39 -5.31 -3.14 -10.55
CA LYS A 39 -4.72 -1.83 -10.23
C LYS A 39 -4.67 -1.55 -8.73
N LEU A 40 -5.77 -1.80 -8.01
CA LEU A 40 -5.79 -1.61 -6.55
C LEU A 40 -4.91 -2.62 -5.82
N ALA A 41 -4.90 -3.89 -6.26
CA ALA A 41 -4.07 -4.93 -5.68
C ALA A 41 -2.57 -4.62 -5.84
N ASP A 42 -2.16 -4.23 -7.04
CA ASP A 42 -0.78 -3.88 -7.37
C ASP A 42 -0.34 -2.61 -6.66
N LEU A 43 -1.17 -1.56 -6.63
CA LEU A 43 -0.88 -0.34 -5.91
C LEU A 43 -0.67 -0.61 -4.41
N SER A 44 -1.57 -1.41 -3.80
CA SER A 44 -1.47 -1.78 -2.39
C SER A 44 -0.20 -2.57 -2.10
N THR A 45 0.10 -3.56 -2.95
CA THR A 45 1.30 -4.40 -2.83
C THR A 45 2.57 -3.56 -2.99
N TYR A 46 2.64 -2.72 -4.02
CA TYR A 46 3.75 -1.82 -4.26
C TYR A 46 3.99 -0.89 -3.08
N ASN A 47 2.94 -0.24 -2.56
CA ASN A 47 3.07 0.69 -1.44
C ASN A 47 3.62 0.01 -0.19
N ILE A 48 3.22 -1.23 0.10
CA ILE A 48 3.76 -2.00 1.23
C ILE A 48 5.23 -2.36 1.00
N LEU A 49 5.54 -2.96 -0.17
CA LEU A 49 6.90 -3.42 -0.47
C LEU A 49 7.90 -2.26 -0.54
N ASN A 50 7.49 -1.13 -1.13
CA ASN A 50 8.33 0.06 -1.26
C ASN A 50 8.60 0.75 0.08
N ASN A 51 7.76 0.53 1.09
CA ASN A 51 7.93 1.06 2.46
C ASN A 51 8.42 0.00 3.46
N LYS A 52 8.91 -1.16 2.99
CA LYS A 52 9.37 -2.27 3.85
C LYS A 52 10.35 -1.83 4.93
N ASP A 53 11.34 -1.00 4.59
CA ASP A 53 12.37 -0.56 5.55
C ASP A 53 11.79 0.32 6.65
N VAL A 54 10.80 1.16 6.33
CA VAL A 54 10.08 1.99 7.31
C VAL A 54 9.29 1.10 8.27
N ILE A 55 8.62 0.08 7.75
CA ILE A 55 7.87 -0.90 8.55
C ILE A 55 8.83 -1.63 9.49
N LEU A 56 9.92 -2.19 8.98
CA LEU A 56 10.92 -2.92 9.77
C LEU A 56 11.57 -2.04 10.84
N ASN A 57 11.95 -0.81 10.50
CA ASN A 57 12.51 0.15 11.46
C ASN A 57 11.52 0.47 12.57
N THR A 58 10.24 0.66 12.23
CA THR A 58 9.19 0.95 13.21
C THR A 58 8.97 -0.24 14.16
N LEU A 59 8.95 -1.46 13.63
CA LEU A 59 8.87 -2.68 14.45
C LEU A 59 10.07 -2.82 15.38
N ASN A 60 11.29 -2.60 14.88
CA ASN A 60 12.50 -2.65 15.69
C ASN A 60 12.48 -1.62 16.83
N LYS A 61 12.00 -0.41 16.58
CA LYS A 61 11.83 0.62 17.62
C LYS A 61 10.79 0.20 18.66
N ALA A 62 9.66 -0.38 18.23
CA ALA A 62 8.64 -0.88 19.14
C ALA A 62 9.15 -2.01 20.05
N LEU A 63 9.95 -2.93 19.50
CA LEU A 63 10.59 -4.03 20.24
C LEU A 63 11.58 -3.50 21.28
N LYS A 64 12.48 -2.57 20.91
CA LYS A 64 13.44 -1.96 21.84
C LYS A 64 12.73 -1.29 23.02
N ARG A 65 11.70 -0.47 22.73
CA ARG A 65 10.86 0.15 23.77
C ARG A 65 10.20 -0.87 24.68
N ASN A 66 9.80 -2.02 24.16
CA ASN A 66 9.19 -3.07 24.99
C ASN A 66 10.23 -3.74 25.91
N MET A 67 11.44 -4.01 25.40
CA MET A 67 12.53 -4.56 26.21
C MET A 67 12.94 -3.62 27.34
N GLU A 68 12.98 -2.30 27.10
CA GLU A 68 13.26 -1.29 28.14
C GLU A 68 12.16 -1.20 29.20
N ARG A 69 10.93 -1.61 28.89
CA ARG A 69 9.78 -1.59 29.81
C ARG A 69 9.66 -2.84 30.67
N ILE A 70 10.29 -3.94 30.27
CA ILE A 70 10.35 -5.15 31.10
C ILE A 70 11.44 -4.90 32.14
N PRO A 71 11.12 -4.76 33.44
CA PRO A 71 12.15 -4.67 34.46
C PRO A 71 13.03 -5.90 34.34
N ALA A 72 14.35 -5.73 34.32
CA ALA A 72 15.27 -6.86 34.45
C ALA A 72 14.81 -7.68 35.66
N ALA A 73 14.31 -8.89 35.41
CA ALA A 73 13.87 -9.79 36.46
C ALA A 73 15.05 -9.91 37.43
N LYS A 74 14.84 -9.45 38.67
CA LYS A 74 15.79 -9.61 39.77
C LYS A 74 15.79 -11.05 40.25
#